data_AF-A0A061JLD7-F1
#
_entry.id   AF-A0A061JLD7-F1
#
_cell.length_a   1.000
_cell.length_b   1.000
_cell.length_c   1.000
_cell.angle_alpha   90.00
_cell.angle_beta   90.00
_cell.angle_gamma   90.00
#
_symmetry.space_group_name_H-M   'P 1'
#
loop_
_entity.id
_entity.type
_entity.pdbx_description
1 polymer ?
#
loop_
_entity_poly.entity_id
_entity_poly.type
_entity_poly.pdbx_seq_one_letter_code
_entity_poly.pdbx_strand_id
1 'polypeptide(L)'
;MSTSAERIARPTRRLPGDLAMWFFILAELTVFAILILAFAVTQMFNPQLFDQSRAALDSSTGLALTLSLLTSGLFAALSVEQVRQARQGCAALLLLAALASSCVYVALKLDEYRHLAGLGLGMEHNTFFTLYWILTGFHFLHVLLGMLILAWLAERCRRGVYRPDDHGGLESGVLYWHMVDLVWVLLFPLVYVLR
;
A
#
# COMPACT_ATOMS: atom_id res chain seq x y z
N MET A 1 17.39 25.13 52.14
CA MET A 1 17.78 24.65 50.80
C MET A 1 16.93 23.42 50.47
N SER A 2 15.82 23.60 49.76
CA SER A 2 14.93 22.51 49.34
C SER A 2 15.26 22.18 47.89
N THR A 3 15.91 21.04 47.67
CA THR A 3 16.18 20.49 46.34
C THR A 3 14.87 19.91 45.80
N SER A 4 14.10 20.73 45.09
CA SER A 4 12.99 20.25 44.28
C SER A 4 13.56 19.40 43.16
N ALA A 5 13.39 18.08 43.28
CA ALA A 5 13.74 17.13 42.23
C ALA A 5 12.93 17.48 40.97
N GLU A 6 13.63 18.03 39.99
CA GLU A 6 13.14 18.25 38.64
C GLU A 6 12.73 16.89 38.06
N ARG A 7 11.43 16.63 38.00
CA ARG A 7 10.90 15.46 37.29
C ARG A 7 11.15 15.71 35.80
N ILE A 8 12.24 15.16 35.30
CA ILE A 8 12.48 15.03 33.87
C ILE A 8 11.34 14.18 33.32
N ALA A 9 10.33 14.84 32.76
CA ALA A 9 9.27 14.18 32.01
C ALA A 9 9.93 13.50 30.82
N ARG A 10 10.16 12.18 30.93
CA ARG A 10 10.63 11.40 29.79
C ARG A 10 9.60 11.59 28.67
N PRO A 11 10.01 12.05 27.47
CA PRO A 11 9.09 12.07 26.34
C PRO A 11 8.61 10.64 26.16
N THR A 12 7.33 10.39 26.40
CA THR A 12 6.73 9.10 26.10
C THR A 12 6.85 8.95 24.60
N ARG A 13 7.83 8.17 24.16
CA ARG A 13 8.06 7.83 22.75
C ARG A 13 6.83 7.01 22.32
N ARG A 14 5.76 7.71 21.93
CA ARG A 14 4.59 7.08 21.35
C ARG A 14 5.07 6.50 20.03
N LEU A 15 4.92 5.19 19.87
CA LEU A 15 5.07 4.59 18.56
C LEU A 15 4.05 5.29 17.65
N PRO A 16 4.43 5.74 16.45
CA PRO A 16 3.46 6.21 15.49
C PRO A 16 2.53 5.03 15.19
N GLY A 17 1.24 5.23 15.49
CA GLY A 17 0.19 4.23 15.42
C GLY A 17 0.01 3.32 16.66
N ASP A 18 -1.20 2.78 16.78
CA ASP A 18 -1.58 1.88 17.88
C ASP A 18 -0.89 0.51 17.77
N LEU A 19 -0.56 -0.14 18.89
CA LEU A 19 0.10 -1.46 18.92
C LEU A 19 -0.72 -2.53 18.18
N ALA A 20 -2.05 -2.45 18.28
CA ALA A 20 -2.94 -3.35 17.56
C ALA A 20 -2.75 -3.26 16.03
N MET A 21 -2.50 -2.06 15.51
CA MET A 21 -2.26 -1.83 14.08
C MET A 21 -0.99 -2.54 13.60
N TRP A 22 0.06 -2.53 14.42
CA TRP A 22 1.32 -3.21 14.11
C TRP A 22 1.18 -4.74 14.04
N PHE A 23 0.43 -5.34 14.97
CA PHE A 23 0.14 -6.77 14.90
C PHE A 23 -0.67 -7.13 13.67
N PHE A 24 -1.66 -6.31 13.30
CA PHE A 24 -2.43 -6.48 12.07
C PHE A 24 -1.55 -6.38 10.82
N ILE A 25 -0.72 -5.34 10.72
CA ILE A 25 0.24 -5.16 9.62
C ILE A 25 1.17 -6.36 9.50
N LEU A 26 1.72 -6.85 10.60
CA LEU A 26 2.64 -7.99 10.59
C LEU A 26 1.94 -9.28 10.13
N ALA A 27 0.70 -9.50 10.54
CA ALA A 27 -0.10 -10.64 10.10
C ALA A 27 -0.34 -10.59 8.58
N GLU A 28 -0.78 -9.44 8.05
CA GLU A 28 -0.99 -9.25 6.60
C GLU A 28 0.31 -9.43 5.81
N LEU A 29 1.41 -8.82 6.28
CA LEU A 29 2.73 -8.98 5.66
C LEU A 29 3.19 -10.45 5.64
N THR A 30 2.86 -11.22 6.67
CA THR A 30 3.19 -12.65 6.72
C THR A 30 2.42 -13.43 5.65
N VAL A 31 1.12 -13.14 5.46
CA VAL A 31 0.31 -13.76 4.40
C VAL A 31 0.88 -13.42 3.03
N PHE A 32 1.19 -12.14 2.77
CA PHE A 32 1.83 -11.74 1.52
C PHE A 32 3.20 -12.39 1.33
N ALA A 33 4.03 -12.47 2.36
CA ALA A 33 5.35 -13.10 2.29
C ALA A 33 5.25 -14.58 1.89
N ILE A 34 4.28 -15.32 2.45
CA ILE A 34 4.04 -16.72 2.09
C ILE A 34 3.60 -16.84 0.63
N LEU A 35 2.68 -15.99 0.15
CA LEU A 35 2.22 -16.01 -1.24
C LEU A 35 3.34 -15.63 -2.23
N ILE A 36 4.15 -14.62 -1.89
CA ILE A 36 5.33 -14.21 -2.64
C ILE A 36 6.36 -15.35 -2.71
N LEU A 37 6.62 -16.02 -1.58
CA LEU A 37 7.53 -17.16 -1.54
C LEU A 37 7.01 -18.33 -2.39
N ALA A 38 5.71 -18.63 -2.30
CA ALA A 38 5.09 -19.65 -3.14
C ALA A 38 5.26 -19.33 -4.64
N PHE A 39 5.03 -18.07 -5.04
CA PHE A 39 5.26 -17.61 -6.41
C PHE A 39 6.72 -17.79 -6.82
N ALA A 40 7.67 -17.30 -6.01
CA ALA A 40 9.11 -17.40 -6.29
C ALA A 40 9.59 -18.85 -6.40
N VAL A 41 9.14 -19.74 -5.51
CA VAL A 41 9.50 -21.16 -5.53
C VAL A 41 8.93 -21.85 -6.77
N THR A 42 7.67 -21.59 -7.12
CA THR A 42 7.07 -22.17 -8.34
C THR A 42 7.71 -21.68 -9.63
N GLN A 43 8.19 -20.43 -9.66
CA GLN A 43 8.99 -19.89 -10.75
C GLN A 43 10.28 -20.69 -10.95
N MET A 44 10.97 -21.06 -9.86
CA MET A 44 12.20 -21.86 -9.93
C MET A 44 11.96 -23.26 -10.52
N PHE A 45 10.80 -23.86 -10.28
CA PHE A 45 10.47 -25.17 -10.82
C PHE A 45 10.01 -25.13 -12.28
N ASN A 46 9.39 -24.04 -12.73
CA ASN A 46 8.84 -23.91 -14.09
C ASN A 46 9.26 -22.60 -14.78
N PRO A 47 10.57 -22.33 -14.95
CA PRO A 47 11.06 -21.03 -15.43
C PRO A 47 10.57 -20.69 -16.83
N GLN A 48 10.54 -21.69 -17.73
CA GLN A 48 10.11 -21.52 -19.12
C GLN A 48 8.63 -21.08 -19.24
N LEU A 49 7.75 -21.65 -18.42
CA LEU A 49 6.33 -21.30 -18.40
C LEU A 49 6.12 -19.88 -17.84
N PHE A 50 6.90 -19.52 -16.82
CA PHE A 50 6.86 -18.19 -16.22
C PHE A 50 7.34 -17.11 -17.20
N ASP A 51 8.41 -17.36 -17.96
CA ASP A 51 8.90 -16.43 -18.97
C ASP A 51 7.90 -16.23 -20.12
N GLN A 52 7.28 -17.31 -20.60
CA GLN A 52 6.26 -17.23 -21.65
C GLN A 52 5.01 -16.49 -21.17
N SER A 53 4.54 -16.79 -19.96
CA SER A 53 3.35 -16.14 -19.39
C SER A 53 3.59 -14.68 -19.07
N ARG A 54 4.80 -14.33 -18.63
CA ARG A 54 5.20 -12.94 -18.36
C ARG A 54 5.29 -12.11 -19.63
N ALA A 55 5.60 -12.70 -20.78
CA ALA A 55 5.61 -11.98 -22.05
C ALA A 55 4.21 -11.45 -22.45
N ALA A 56 3.13 -12.00 -21.88
CA ALA A 56 1.77 -11.49 -22.05
C ALA A 56 1.47 -10.26 -21.16
N LEU A 57 2.34 -9.94 -20.19
CA LEU A 57 2.21 -8.78 -19.32
C LEU A 57 3.02 -7.61 -19.89
N ASP A 58 2.39 -6.43 -19.93
CA ASP A 58 3.08 -5.23 -20.35
C ASP A 58 3.87 -4.59 -19.18
N SER A 59 5.19 -4.55 -19.33
CA SER A 59 6.09 -3.97 -18.33
C SER A 59 5.88 -2.46 -18.15
N SER A 60 5.42 -1.76 -19.19
CA SER A 60 5.18 -0.31 -19.12
C SER A 60 3.98 0.02 -18.23
N THR A 61 2.93 -0.79 -18.33
CA THR A 61 1.75 -0.75 -17.45
C THR A 61 2.14 -1.06 -16.00
N GLY A 62 2.97 -2.08 -15.78
CA GLY A 62 3.52 -2.39 -14.45
C GLY A 62 4.29 -1.22 -13.82
N LEU A 63 5.08 -0.50 -14.62
CA LEU A 63 5.80 0.69 -14.16
C LEU A 63 4.83 1.84 -13.82
N ALA A 64 3.84 2.09 -14.67
CA ALA A 64 2.82 3.12 -14.44
C ALA A 64 2.03 2.85 -13.14
N LEU A 65 1.64 1.60 -12.90
CA LEU A 65 1.00 1.16 -11.65
C LEU A 65 1.88 1.49 -10.44
N THR A 66 3.17 1.16 -10.51
CA THR A 66 4.13 1.39 -9.43
C THR A 66 4.35 2.87 -9.14
N LEU A 67 4.55 3.68 -10.19
CA LEU A 67 4.72 5.13 -10.03
C LEU A 67 3.47 5.79 -9.44
N SER A 68 2.29 5.32 -9.82
CA SER A 68 1.02 5.80 -9.27
C SER A 68 0.92 5.51 -7.76
N LEU A 69 1.20 4.29 -7.33
CA LEU A 69 1.17 3.94 -5.90
C LEU A 69 2.22 4.68 -5.08
N LEU A 70 3.46 4.75 -5.56
CA LEU A 70 4.54 5.49 -4.88
C LEU A 70 4.20 6.99 -4.74
N THR A 71 3.60 7.58 -5.79
CA THR A 71 3.15 8.98 -5.76
C THR A 71 2.04 9.16 -4.72
N SER A 72 1.10 8.23 -4.64
CA SER A 72 0.05 8.22 -3.62
C SER A 72 0.64 8.10 -2.21
N GLY A 73 1.61 7.21 -2.01
CA GLY A 73 2.36 7.05 -0.75
C GLY A 73 3.07 8.33 -0.33
N LEU A 74 3.73 9.03 -1.27
CA LEU A 74 4.37 10.32 -0.99
C LEU A 74 3.36 11.37 -0.51
N PHE A 75 2.22 11.50 -1.17
CA PHE A 75 1.18 12.45 -0.75
C PHE A 75 0.60 12.09 0.62
N ALA A 76 0.40 10.80 0.91
CA ALA A 76 -0.03 10.34 2.23
C ALA A 76 0.99 10.71 3.32
N ALA A 77 2.29 10.51 3.09
CA ALA A 77 3.34 10.91 4.02
C ALA A 77 3.37 12.43 4.27
N LEU A 78 3.28 13.22 3.21
CA LEU A 78 3.24 14.69 3.31
C LEU A 78 2.00 15.18 4.06
N SER A 79 0.89 14.45 4.01
CA SER A 79 -0.32 14.82 4.74
C SER A 79 -0.12 14.79 6.27
N VAL A 80 0.63 13.81 6.77
CA VAL A 80 0.95 13.68 8.21
C VAL A 80 1.78 14.88 8.66
N GLU A 81 2.79 15.26 7.88
CA GLU A 81 3.64 16.40 8.17
C GLU A 81 2.83 17.72 8.19
N GLN A 82 1.87 17.89 7.28
CA GLN A 82 1.01 19.07 7.28
C GLN A 82 0.07 19.14 8.48
N VAL A 83 -0.40 18.00 9.00
CA VAL A 83 -1.16 17.99 10.27
C VAL A 83 -0.28 18.37 11.46
N ARG A 84 0.98 17.96 11.48
CA ARG A 84 1.96 18.37 12.51
C ARG A 84 2.21 19.88 12.50
N GLN A 85 2.16 20.51 11.34
CA GLN A 85 2.25 21.97 11.18
C GLN A 85 0.91 22.71 11.40
N ALA A 86 -0.11 22.03 11.93
CA ALA A 86 -1.47 22.57 12.12
C ALA A 86 -2.17 23.03 10.82
N ARG A 87 -1.73 22.53 9.66
CA ARG A 87 -2.28 22.85 8.33
C ARG A 87 -3.21 21.74 7.83
N GLN A 88 -4.28 21.49 8.59
CA GLN A 88 -5.24 20.40 8.35
C GLN A 88 -5.91 20.46 6.96
N GLY A 89 -6.19 21.67 6.45
CA GLY A 89 -6.76 21.85 5.11
C GLY A 89 -5.81 21.40 3.99
N CYS A 90 -4.51 21.72 4.11
CA CYS A 90 -3.50 21.24 3.16
C CYS A 90 -3.31 19.72 3.27
N ALA A 91 -3.37 19.16 4.48
CA ALA A 91 -3.32 17.71 4.68
C ALA A 91 -4.50 17.00 3.99
N ALA A 92 -5.72 17.54 4.08
CA ALA A 92 -6.87 16.98 3.39
C ALA A 92 -6.71 17.01 1.87
N LEU A 93 -6.16 18.10 1.31
CA LEU A 93 -5.89 18.20 -0.13
C LEU A 93 -4.86 17.16 -0.59
N LEU A 94 -3.81 16.93 0.21
CA LEU A 94 -2.79 15.91 -0.08
C LEU A 94 -3.39 14.49 -0.04
N LEU A 95 -4.26 14.19 0.93
CA LEU A 95 -4.95 12.90 0.98
C LEU A 95 -5.89 12.71 -0.23
N LEU A 96 -6.55 13.78 -0.70
CA LEU A 96 -7.33 13.74 -1.94
C LEU A 96 -6.45 13.53 -3.17
N ALA A 97 -5.27 14.13 -3.22
CA ALA A 97 -4.29 13.89 -4.29
C ALA A 97 -3.77 12.43 -4.26
N ALA A 98 -3.53 11.88 -3.07
CA ALA A 98 -3.20 10.46 -2.89
C ALA A 98 -4.30 9.56 -3.48
N LEU A 99 -5.56 9.82 -3.11
CA LEU A 99 -6.72 9.10 -3.65
C LEU A 99 -6.85 9.20 -5.16
N ALA A 100 -6.68 10.40 -5.72
CA ALA A 100 -6.74 10.59 -7.16
C ALA A 100 -5.66 9.76 -7.87
N SER A 101 -4.45 9.72 -7.33
CA SER A 101 -3.39 8.85 -7.84
C SER A 101 -3.77 7.37 -7.71
N SER A 102 -4.29 6.93 -6.57
CA SER A 102 -4.74 5.55 -6.37
C SER A 102 -5.88 5.13 -7.32
N CYS A 103 -6.75 6.06 -7.72
CA CYS A 103 -7.76 5.79 -8.75
C CYS A 103 -7.12 5.47 -10.11
N VAL A 104 -6.01 6.12 -10.47
CA VAL A 104 -5.25 5.80 -11.69
C VAL A 104 -4.72 4.37 -11.61
N TYR A 105 -4.12 3.98 -10.48
CA TYR A 105 -3.70 2.60 -10.24
C TYR A 105 -4.87 1.61 -10.45
N VAL A 106 -6.03 1.87 -9.84
CA VAL A 106 -7.20 0.99 -9.95
C VAL A 106 -7.69 0.89 -11.39
N ALA A 107 -7.75 2.00 -12.13
CA ALA A 107 -8.19 2.02 -13.52
C ALA A 107 -7.25 1.21 -14.42
N LEU A 108 -5.93 1.44 -14.30
CA LEU A 108 -4.92 0.68 -15.04
C LEU A 108 -4.99 -0.81 -14.71
N LYS A 109 -5.18 -1.17 -13.43
CA LYS A 109 -5.22 -2.56 -13.02
C LYS A 109 -6.47 -3.29 -13.51
N LEU A 110 -7.62 -2.61 -13.51
CA LEU A 110 -8.85 -3.15 -14.05
C LEU A 110 -8.78 -3.33 -15.57
N ASP A 111 -8.12 -2.42 -16.29
CA ASP A 111 -7.89 -2.56 -17.72
C ASP A 111 -7.01 -3.77 -18.04
N GLU A 112 -5.91 -3.94 -17.31
CA GLU A 112 -5.04 -5.11 -17.42
C GLU A 112 -5.80 -6.42 -17.14
N TYR A 113 -6.62 -6.46 -16.10
CA TYR A 113 -7.47 -7.62 -15.80
C TYR A 113 -8.47 -7.93 -16.91
N ARG A 114 -9.11 -6.90 -17.49
CA ARG A 114 -10.03 -7.08 -18.61
C ARG A 114 -9.30 -7.58 -19.85
N HIS A 115 -8.11 -7.06 -20.12
CA HIS A 115 -7.28 -7.48 -21.24
C HIS A 115 -6.87 -8.95 -21.10
N LEU A 116 -6.33 -9.35 -19.96
CA LEU A 116 -5.93 -10.74 -19.67
C LEU A 116 -7.13 -11.70 -19.71
N ALA A 117 -8.27 -11.31 -19.13
CA ALA A 117 -9.48 -12.11 -19.19
C ALA A 117 -10.02 -12.26 -20.62
N GLY A 118 -9.96 -11.20 -21.43
CA GLY A 118 -10.34 -11.21 -22.84
C GLY A 118 -9.47 -12.13 -23.71
N LEU A 119 -8.21 -12.32 -23.33
CA LEU A 119 -7.28 -13.28 -23.95
C LEU A 119 -7.47 -14.73 -23.45
N GLY A 120 -8.40 -14.98 -22.52
CA GLY A 120 -8.61 -16.29 -21.91
C GLY A 120 -7.53 -16.68 -20.89
N LEU A 121 -6.70 -15.73 -20.45
CA LEU A 121 -5.62 -15.91 -19.47
C LEU A 121 -6.17 -15.80 -18.03
N GLY A 122 -7.16 -16.63 -17.73
CA GLY A 122 -7.83 -16.68 -16.42
C GLY A 122 -7.05 -17.48 -15.36
N MET A 123 -7.65 -17.62 -14.17
CA MET A 123 -7.08 -18.38 -13.05
C MET A 123 -6.78 -19.84 -13.38
N GLU A 124 -7.54 -20.46 -14.30
CA GLU A 124 -7.38 -21.87 -14.67
C GLU A 124 -6.40 -22.10 -15.83
N HIS A 125 -5.82 -21.03 -16.39
CA HIS A 125 -4.99 -21.14 -17.60
C HIS A 125 -3.66 -21.87 -17.32
N ASN A 126 -2.91 -21.41 -16.33
CA ASN A 126 -1.68 -22.06 -15.87
C ASN A 126 -1.34 -21.62 -14.44
N THR A 127 -0.39 -22.31 -13.80
CA THR A 127 0.03 -22.01 -12.43
C THR A 127 0.51 -20.57 -12.23
N PHE A 128 1.16 -19.98 -13.26
CA PHE A 128 1.58 -18.58 -13.21
C PHE A 128 0.37 -17.64 -13.08
N PHE A 129 -0.63 -17.78 -13.94
CA PHE A 129 -1.84 -16.96 -13.90
C PHE A 129 -2.66 -17.23 -12.65
N THR A 130 -2.77 -18.48 -12.19
CA THR A 130 -3.43 -18.80 -10.91
C THR A 130 -2.81 -17.99 -9.77
N LEU A 131 -1.49 -18.06 -9.60
CA LEU A 131 -0.80 -17.36 -8.53
C LEU A 131 -0.79 -15.84 -8.75
N TYR A 132 -0.66 -15.38 -9.99
CA TYR A 132 -0.78 -13.96 -10.35
C TYR A 132 -2.13 -13.39 -9.92
N TRP A 133 -3.24 -14.03 -10.31
CA TRP A 133 -4.59 -13.56 -10.00
C TRP A 133 -4.88 -13.58 -8.49
N ILE A 134 -4.42 -14.61 -7.77
CA ILE A 134 -4.57 -14.67 -6.31
C ILE A 134 -3.74 -13.57 -5.64
N LEU A 135 -2.46 -13.46 -5.98
CA LEU A 135 -1.52 -12.53 -5.35
C LEU A 135 -1.87 -11.07 -5.64
N THR A 136 -2.09 -10.74 -6.91
CA THR A 136 -2.45 -9.38 -7.33
C THR A 136 -3.90 -9.04 -7.00
N GLY A 137 -4.82 -10.00 -7.02
CA GLY A 137 -6.21 -9.81 -6.61
C GLY A 137 -6.34 -9.55 -5.11
N PHE A 138 -5.63 -10.31 -4.28
CA PHE A 138 -5.57 -10.08 -2.84
C PHE A 138 -4.98 -8.70 -2.51
N HIS A 139 -3.90 -8.31 -3.19
CA HIS A 139 -3.33 -6.97 -3.07
C HIS A 139 -4.32 -5.87 -3.52
N PHE A 140 -4.98 -6.06 -4.66
CA PHE A 140 -5.95 -5.09 -5.20
C PHE A 140 -7.09 -4.83 -4.21
N LEU A 141 -7.59 -5.87 -3.53
CA LEU A 141 -8.57 -5.71 -2.46
C LEU A 141 -8.05 -4.83 -1.31
N HIS A 142 -6.79 -5.02 -0.92
CA HIS A 142 -6.15 -4.21 0.13
C HIS A 142 -5.98 -2.75 -0.27
N VAL A 143 -5.66 -2.48 -1.55
CA VAL A 143 -5.61 -1.12 -2.10
C VAL A 143 -6.98 -0.46 -2.01
N LEU A 144 -8.06 -1.15 -2.39
CA LEU A 144 -9.41 -0.60 -2.28
C LEU A 144 -9.79 -0.28 -0.82
N LEU A 145 -9.46 -1.18 0.12
CA LEU A 145 -9.65 -0.93 1.55
C LEU A 145 -8.82 0.28 2.02
N GLY A 146 -7.57 0.37 1.58
CA GLY A 146 -6.69 1.50 1.88
C GLY A 146 -7.22 2.82 1.35
N MET A 147 -7.82 2.83 0.15
CA MET A 147 -8.44 4.02 -0.42
C MET A 147 -9.64 4.45 0.41
N LEU A 148 -10.45 3.52 0.91
CA LEU A 148 -11.54 3.85 1.82
C LEU A 148 -11.02 4.48 3.12
N ILE A 149 -9.92 3.96 3.68
CA ILE A 149 -9.27 4.54 4.86
C ILE A 149 -8.74 5.94 4.56
N LEU A 150 -8.04 6.16 3.44
CA LEU A 150 -7.54 7.48 3.05
C LEU A 150 -8.67 8.49 2.83
N ALA A 151 -9.80 8.08 2.24
CA ALA A 151 -10.97 8.93 2.07
C ALA A 151 -11.59 9.32 3.42
N TRP A 152 -11.67 8.37 4.34
CA TRP A 152 -12.13 8.65 5.70
C TRP A 152 -11.18 9.59 6.45
N LEU A 153 -9.86 9.40 6.32
CA LEU A 153 -8.85 10.30 6.88
C LEU A 153 -8.92 11.71 6.27
N ALA A 154 -9.11 11.81 4.95
CA ALA A 154 -9.26 13.10 4.26
C ALA A 154 -10.45 13.90 4.80
N GLU A 155 -11.59 13.23 5.00
CA GLU A 155 -12.79 13.85 5.58
C GLU A 155 -12.57 14.30 7.03
N ARG A 156 -11.89 13.48 7.84
CA ARG A 156 -11.54 13.81 9.24
C ARG A 156 -10.56 14.98 9.32
N CYS A 157 -9.57 15.04 8.43
CA CYS A 157 -8.67 16.18 8.28
C CYS A 157 -9.44 17.45 7.87
N ARG A 158 -10.38 17.35 6.93
CA ARG A 158 -11.22 18.47 6.49
C ARG A 158 -12.10 19.04 7.60
N ARG A 159 -12.59 18.18 8.49
CA ARG A 159 -13.36 18.57 9.69
C ARG A 159 -12.48 19.06 10.86
N GLY A 160 -11.16 19.08 10.68
CA GLY A 160 -10.20 19.54 11.69
C GLY A 160 -10.09 18.65 12.92
N VAL A 161 -10.43 17.36 12.79
CA VAL A 161 -10.46 16.41 13.92
C VAL A 161 -9.06 16.15 14.47
N TYR A 162 -8.04 16.08 13.61
CA TYR A 162 -6.67 15.74 14.02
C TYR A 162 -5.88 16.96 14.44
N ARG A 163 -5.44 17.01 15.70
CA ARG A 163 -4.60 18.10 16.23
C ARG A 163 -3.12 17.69 16.14
N PRO A 164 -2.17 18.65 16.15
CA PRO A 164 -0.74 18.34 16.19
C PRO A 164 -0.35 17.40 17.33
N ASP A 165 -1.05 17.46 18.46
CA ASP A 165 -0.79 16.60 19.63
C ASP A 165 -1.59 15.29 19.64
N ASP A 166 -2.58 15.15 18.73
CA ASP A 166 -3.48 13.99 18.67
C ASP A 166 -3.82 13.63 17.20
N HIS A 167 -2.82 13.01 16.55
CA HIS A 167 -2.89 12.57 15.14
C HIS A 167 -2.56 11.08 14.97
N GLY A 168 -2.58 10.28 16.04
CA GLY A 168 -2.21 8.86 15.99
C GLY A 168 -3.11 8.02 15.07
N GLY A 169 -4.38 8.39 14.92
CA GLY A 169 -5.31 7.75 13.96
C GLY A 169 -4.94 8.02 12.50
N LEU A 170 -4.44 9.23 12.19
CA LEU A 170 -3.93 9.57 10.86
C LEU A 170 -2.65 8.79 10.57
N GLU A 171 -1.70 8.78 11.50
CA GLU A 171 -0.46 8.00 11.36
C GLU A 171 -0.74 6.52 11.14
N SER A 172 -1.68 5.93 11.89
CA SER A 172 -2.06 4.52 11.73
C SER A 172 -2.60 4.21 10.33
N GLY A 173 -3.49 5.05 9.79
CA GLY A 173 -4.05 4.84 8.46
C GLY A 173 -3.04 5.10 7.34
N VAL A 174 -2.14 6.06 7.50
CA VAL A 174 -1.04 6.29 6.55
C VAL A 174 -0.01 5.16 6.61
N LEU A 175 0.28 4.60 7.80
CA LEU A 175 1.12 3.40 7.95
C LEU A 175 0.51 2.18 7.27
N TYR A 176 -0.82 1.98 7.36
CA TYR A 176 -1.51 0.95 6.59
C TYR A 176 -1.26 1.12 5.09
N TRP A 177 -1.44 2.34 4.58
CA TRP A 177 -1.26 2.64 3.16
C TRP A 177 0.17 2.35 2.69
N HIS A 178 1.17 2.74 3.49
CA HIS A 178 2.57 2.44 3.19
C HIS A 178 2.90 0.95 3.23
N MET A 179 2.27 0.17 4.11
CA MET A 179 2.41 -1.29 4.11
C MET A 179 1.92 -1.87 2.79
N VAL A 180 0.75 -1.44 2.31
CA VAL A 180 0.19 -1.88 1.03
C VAL A 180 1.13 -1.48 -0.12
N ASP A 181 1.58 -0.23 -0.16
CA ASP A 181 2.53 0.27 -1.16
C ASP A 181 3.84 -0.56 -1.17
N LEU A 182 4.41 -0.86 -0.01
CA LEU A 182 5.61 -1.69 0.12
C LEU A 182 5.43 -3.09 -0.46
N VAL A 183 4.27 -3.72 -0.22
CA VAL A 183 3.95 -5.03 -0.82
C VAL A 183 3.97 -4.92 -2.35
N TRP A 184 3.37 -3.87 -2.92
CA TRP A 184 3.37 -3.68 -4.37
C TRP A 184 4.78 -3.49 -4.95
N VAL A 185 5.63 -2.73 -4.26
CA VAL A 185 7.03 -2.53 -4.65
C VAL A 185 7.80 -3.86 -4.71
N LEU A 186 7.45 -4.85 -3.89
CA LEU A 186 8.00 -6.21 -3.97
C LEU A 186 7.35 -7.06 -5.07
N LEU A 187 6.05 -6.89 -5.30
CA LEU A 187 5.31 -7.61 -6.34
C LEU A 187 5.69 -7.20 -7.76
N PHE A 188 5.89 -5.91 -8.00
CA PHE A 188 6.24 -5.38 -9.31
C PHE A 188 7.46 -6.09 -9.93
N PRO A 189 8.64 -6.13 -9.28
CA PRO A 189 9.79 -6.81 -9.86
C PRO A 189 9.55 -8.31 -9.97
N LEU A 190 8.93 -8.96 -9.00
CA LEU A 190 8.68 -10.40 -9.02
C LEU A 190 7.81 -10.82 -10.21
N VAL A 191 6.74 -10.06 -10.47
CA VAL A 191 5.76 -10.40 -11.49
C VAL A 191 6.18 -9.90 -12.88
N TYR A 192 6.71 -8.68 -12.99
CA TYR A 192 6.95 -8.02 -14.27
C TYR A 192 8.43 -8.01 -14.74
N VAL A 193 9.41 -8.04 -13.82
CA VAL A 193 10.81 -7.71 -14.16
C VAL A 193 11.79 -8.89 -14.00
N LEU A 194 11.67 -9.69 -12.94
CA LEU A 194 12.61 -10.74 -12.56
C LEU A 194 12.49 -11.97 -13.47
N ARG A 195 13.24 -11.96 -14.56
CA ARG A 195 13.51 -13.13 -15.41
C ARG A 195 14.39 -14.13 -14.68
#